data_AF-A0A2V6IW63-F1
#
_entry.id   AF-A0A2V6IW63-F1
#
_cell.length_a   1.000
_cell.length_b   1.000
_cell.length_c   1.000
_cell.angle_alpha   90.00
_cell.angle_beta   90.00
_cell.angle_gamma   90.00
#
_symmetry.space_group_name_H-M   'P 1'
#
loop_
_entity.id
_entity.type
_entity.pdbx_description
1 polymer ?
#
loop_
_entity_poly.entity_id
_entity_poly.type
_entity_poly.pdbx_seq_one_letter_code
_entity_poly.pdbx_strand_id
1 'polypeptide(L)'
;MKLLAIFLVLSCGSNVVSPAERDAAITENELVRRTQELYDAVVPGNQVPWKKYFANDCIFADEKGRTMDKTKLVADITPMPAGYSGAIKIEQVQSRIYDNVAILSYDANETETIFDQNVSARYHVTDTWLRRDGNWQIIASQAHRYYEDPAVGKADSKKFPDFIGAYELAPGQTRKIIVEGDSLFVERSGKKDQLFPEASELFFRKGVEGRILFRYDKNGKVDALIDRRNNEDVVWRKVTN
;
A
#
# COMPACT_ATOMS: atom_id res chain seq x y z
N MET A 1 -13.35 -69.42 21.49
CA MET A 1 -12.12 -69.30 20.69
C MET A 1 -12.53 -69.09 19.23
N LYS A 2 -12.39 -67.84 18.72
CA LYS A 2 -12.43 -67.39 17.30
C LYS A 2 -13.78 -67.59 16.54
N LEU A 3 -14.30 -66.70 15.69
CA LEU A 3 -13.75 -65.56 14.95
C LEU A 3 -14.85 -64.48 14.75
N LEU A 4 -14.44 -63.21 14.85
CA LEU A 4 -15.15 -61.99 14.44
C LEU A 4 -15.22 -61.90 12.91
N ALA A 5 -16.39 -61.57 12.35
CA ALA A 5 -16.53 -61.11 10.96
C ALA A 5 -16.67 -59.58 10.97
N ILE A 6 -15.69 -58.87 10.40
CA ILE A 6 -15.72 -57.43 10.20
C ILE A 6 -16.34 -57.17 8.83
N PHE A 7 -17.51 -56.52 8.80
CA PHE A 7 -18.06 -55.92 7.59
C PHE A 7 -17.41 -54.54 7.38
N LEU A 8 -16.62 -54.42 6.32
CA LEU A 8 -16.07 -53.14 5.85
C LEU A 8 -17.11 -52.49 4.93
N VAL A 9 -17.85 -51.50 5.44
CA VAL A 9 -18.72 -50.66 4.60
C VAL A 9 -17.88 -49.49 4.09
N LEU A 10 -17.51 -49.53 2.81
CA LEU A 10 -17.01 -48.36 2.09
C LEU A 10 -18.18 -47.39 1.88
N SER A 11 -18.26 -46.32 2.67
CA SER A 11 -19.11 -45.19 2.33
C SER A 11 -18.28 -44.19 1.51
N CYS A 12 -18.69 -43.98 0.26
CA CYS A 12 -18.29 -42.80 -0.50
C CYS A 12 -18.92 -41.58 0.17
N GLY A 13 -18.16 -40.94 1.06
CA GLY A 13 -18.55 -39.69 1.69
C GLY A 13 -18.69 -38.58 0.65
N SER A 14 -19.92 -38.28 0.26
CA SER A 14 -20.27 -36.98 -0.32
C SER A 14 -20.03 -35.95 0.80
N ASN A 15 -19.19 -34.94 0.55
CA ASN A 15 -18.98 -33.83 1.51
C ASN A 15 -20.26 -32.98 1.62
N VAL A 16 -21.24 -33.48 2.35
CA VAL A 16 -22.43 -32.72 2.75
C VAL A 16 -22.03 -31.93 3.99
N VAL A 17 -21.62 -30.68 3.79
CA VAL A 17 -21.39 -29.71 4.88
C VAL A 17 -22.68 -29.62 5.70
N SER A 18 -22.56 -29.88 7.00
CA SER A 18 -23.72 -29.93 7.91
C SER A 18 -24.41 -28.56 8.02
N PRO A 19 -25.73 -28.49 8.27
CA PRO A 19 -26.42 -27.22 8.53
C PRO A 19 -25.78 -26.42 9.68
N ALA A 20 -25.21 -27.12 10.66
CA ALA A 20 -24.52 -26.50 11.80
C ALA A 20 -23.23 -25.75 11.42
N GLU A 21 -22.50 -26.20 10.39
CA GLU A 21 -21.34 -25.47 9.86
C GLU A 21 -21.75 -24.24 9.04
N ARG A 22 -22.93 -24.26 8.41
CA ARG A 22 -23.46 -23.09 7.68
C ARG A 22 -23.93 -21.98 8.60
N ASP A 23 -24.25 -22.29 9.85
CA ASP A 23 -24.79 -21.37 10.85
C ASP A 23 -23.77 -20.77 11.82
N ALA A 24 -22.53 -21.25 11.80
CA ALA A 24 -21.47 -20.66 12.60
C ALA A 24 -21.20 -19.21 12.16
N ALA A 25 -21.17 -18.29 13.13
CA ALA A 25 -20.69 -16.94 12.91
C ALA A 25 -19.23 -17.00 12.43
N ILE A 26 -18.89 -16.18 11.43
CA ILE A 26 -17.51 -16.10 10.95
C ILE A 26 -16.61 -15.56 12.07
N THR A 27 -15.37 -16.05 12.15
CA THR A 27 -14.39 -15.60 13.14
C THR A 27 -13.33 -14.72 12.47
N GLU A 28 -12.59 -13.93 13.25
CA GLU A 28 -11.44 -13.18 12.74
C GLU A 28 -10.41 -14.11 12.08
N ASN A 29 -10.08 -15.24 12.72
CA ASN A 29 -9.15 -16.22 12.15
C ASN A 29 -9.62 -16.77 10.79
N GLU A 30 -10.93 -16.96 10.61
CA GLU A 30 -11.47 -17.41 9.33
C GLU A 30 -11.44 -16.31 8.26
N LEU A 31 -11.70 -15.05 8.63
CA LEU A 31 -11.52 -13.89 7.74
C LEU A 31 -10.06 -13.75 7.30
N VAL A 32 -9.12 -13.81 8.26
CA VAL A 32 -7.67 -13.78 8.01
C VAL A 32 -7.28 -14.90 7.05
N ARG A 33 -7.67 -16.14 7.33
CA ARG A 33 -7.35 -17.30 6.48
C ARG A 33 -7.85 -17.13 5.05
N ARG A 34 -9.11 -16.74 4.86
CA ARG A 34 -9.71 -16.52 3.53
C ARG A 34 -9.05 -15.35 2.79
N THR A 35 -8.67 -14.31 3.51
CA THR A 35 -7.99 -13.15 2.94
C THR A 35 -6.57 -13.50 2.52
N GLN A 36 -5.83 -14.26 3.33
CA GLN A 36 -4.50 -14.74 2.97
C GLN A 36 -4.55 -15.66 1.73
N GLU A 37 -5.60 -16.47 1.55
CA GLU A 37 -5.80 -17.27 0.33
C GLU A 37 -5.95 -16.41 -0.94
N LEU A 38 -6.51 -15.19 -0.86
CA LEU A 38 -6.57 -14.28 -2.00
C LEU A 38 -5.17 -13.86 -2.43
N TYR A 39 -4.33 -13.49 -1.46
CA TYR A 39 -2.96 -13.04 -1.70
C TYR A 39 -2.00 -14.15 -2.09
N ASP A 40 -2.10 -15.34 -1.49
CA ASP A 40 -1.32 -16.51 -1.88
C ASP A 40 -1.64 -16.96 -3.33
N ALA A 41 -2.80 -16.56 -3.85
CA ALA A 41 -3.23 -16.84 -5.21
C ALA A 41 -2.76 -15.82 -6.26
N VAL A 42 -2.16 -14.70 -5.87
CA VAL A 42 -1.71 -13.64 -6.79
C VAL A 42 -0.58 -14.14 -7.70
N VAL A 43 0.52 -14.61 -7.11
CA VAL A 43 1.71 -15.08 -7.85
C VAL A 43 1.37 -16.16 -8.89
N PRO A 44 0.64 -17.24 -8.55
CA PRO A 44 0.26 -18.26 -9.53
C PRO A 44 -0.88 -17.83 -10.47
N GLY A 45 -1.49 -16.65 -10.29
CA GLY A 45 -2.66 -16.22 -11.07
C GLY A 45 -3.90 -17.08 -10.83
N ASN A 46 -4.06 -17.61 -9.62
CA ASN A 46 -5.16 -18.50 -9.30
C ASN A 46 -6.45 -17.71 -9.01
N GLN A 47 -7.35 -17.65 -9.98
CA GLN A 47 -8.62 -16.93 -9.85
C GLN A 47 -9.64 -17.57 -8.89
N VAL A 48 -9.43 -18.80 -8.41
CA VAL A 48 -10.43 -19.56 -7.63
C VAL A 48 -10.86 -18.84 -6.34
N PRO A 49 -9.95 -18.43 -5.42
CA PRO A 49 -10.36 -17.74 -4.20
C PRO A 49 -11.03 -16.39 -4.49
N TRP A 50 -10.59 -15.67 -5.52
CA TRP A 50 -11.19 -14.41 -5.94
C TRP A 50 -12.65 -14.58 -6.41
N LYS A 51 -12.92 -15.60 -7.24
CA LYS A 51 -14.28 -15.96 -7.67
C LYS A 51 -15.16 -16.40 -6.51
N LYS A 52 -14.57 -17.06 -5.50
CA LYS A 52 -15.27 -17.57 -4.33
C LYS A 52 -15.64 -16.46 -3.35
N TYR A 53 -14.66 -15.64 -2.95
CA TYR A 53 -14.80 -14.72 -1.83
C TYR A 53 -15.32 -13.35 -2.21
N PHE A 54 -15.17 -12.86 -3.44
CA PHE A 54 -15.84 -11.62 -3.86
C PHE A 54 -17.29 -11.88 -4.29
N ALA A 55 -18.22 -11.05 -3.84
CA ALA A 55 -19.63 -11.10 -4.25
C ALA A 55 -19.78 -10.59 -5.70
N ASN A 56 -20.82 -11.03 -6.42
CA ASN A 56 -21.03 -10.60 -7.81
C ASN A 56 -21.33 -9.10 -7.94
N ASP A 57 -21.91 -8.51 -6.90
CA ASP A 57 -22.23 -7.09 -6.77
C ASP A 57 -21.17 -6.31 -5.98
N CYS A 58 -19.94 -6.84 -5.88
CA CYS A 58 -18.88 -6.17 -5.13
C CYS A 58 -18.41 -4.88 -5.81
N ILE A 59 -17.92 -3.95 -5.00
CA ILE A 59 -17.16 -2.78 -5.43
C ILE A 59 -15.74 -2.89 -4.87
N PHE A 60 -14.74 -2.87 -5.74
CA PHE A 60 -13.34 -2.87 -5.32
C PHE A 60 -12.63 -1.61 -5.82
N ALA A 61 -11.98 -0.88 -4.91
CA ALA A 61 -11.12 0.25 -5.23
C ALA A 61 -9.66 -0.11 -4.97
N ASP A 62 -8.83 -0.05 -6.02
CA ASP A 62 -7.40 -0.38 -5.91
C ASP A 62 -6.54 0.84 -5.58
N GLU A 63 -5.27 0.60 -5.28
CA GLU A 63 -4.28 1.62 -4.94
C GLU A 63 -3.97 2.59 -6.08
N LYS A 64 -4.38 2.26 -7.32
CA LYS A 64 -4.20 3.08 -8.53
C LYS A 64 -5.40 4.00 -8.78
N GLY A 65 -6.41 3.96 -7.93
CA GLY A 65 -7.62 4.76 -8.06
C GLY A 65 -8.63 4.19 -9.05
N ARG A 66 -8.51 2.93 -9.47
CA ARG A 66 -9.55 2.25 -10.27
C ARG A 66 -10.65 1.77 -9.35
N THR A 67 -11.90 1.91 -9.79
CA THR A 67 -13.05 1.22 -9.18
C THR A 67 -13.53 0.12 -10.11
N MET A 68 -13.63 -1.10 -9.60
CA MET A 68 -13.85 -2.33 -10.36
C MET A 68 -15.01 -3.15 -9.80
N ASP A 69 -15.70 -3.84 -10.71
CA ASP A 69 -16.60 -4.94 -10.37
C ASP A 69 -15.82 -6.26 -10.27
N LYS A 70 -16.49 -7.34 -9.85
CA LYS A 70 -15.89 -8.67 -9.73
C LYS A 70 -15.27 -9.19 -11.03
N THR A 71 -15.91 -8.91 -12.17
CA THR A 71 -15.45 -9.43 -13.47
C THR A 71 -14.07 -8.85 -13.81
N LYS A 72 -13.92 -7.54 -13.65
CA LYS A 72 -12.65 -6.84 -13.88
C LYS A 72 -11.59 -7.26 -12.85
N LEU A 73 -11.97 -7.31 -11.57
CA LEU A 73 -11.05 -7.75 -10.51
C LEU A 73 -10.48 -9.14 -10.78
N VAL A 74 -11.34 -10.11 -11.10
CA VAL A 74 -10.92 -11.49 -11.36
C VAL A 74 -10.08 -11.58 -12.64
N ALA A 75 -10.37 -10.78 -13.66
CA ALA A 75 -9.61 -10.77 -14.91
C ALA A 75 -8.15 -10.31 -14.72
N ASP A 76 -7.89 -9.42 -13.75
CA ASP A 76 -6.55 -8.94 -13.42
C ASP A 76 -5.70 -9.98 -12.67
N ILE A 77 -6.31 -11.06 -12.16
CA ILE A 77 -5.58 -12.16 -11.51
C ILE A 77 -5.04 -13.10 -12.59
N THR A 78 -3.82 -12.80 -13.03
CA THR A 78 -3.04 -13.58 -13.99
C THR A 78 -1.69 -13.99 -13.39
N PRO A 79 -1.07 -15.09 -13.85
CA PRO A 79 0.24 -15.50 -13.33
C PRO A 79 1.28 -14.40 -13.52
N MET A 80 2.19 -14.25 -12.56
CA MET A 80 3.30 -13.33 -12.71
C MET A 80 4.18 -13.73 -13.91
N PRO A 81 4.74 -12.75 -14.66
CA PRO A 81 5.65 -13.04 -15.76
C PRO A 81 6.93 -13.77 -15.30
N ALA A 82 7.62 -14.42 -16.23
CA ALA A 82 8.92 -15.01 -15.95
C ALA A 82 9.91 -13.93 -15.45
N GLY A 83 10.69 -14.28 -14.43
CA GLY A 83 11.60 -13.36 -13.75
C GLY A 83 10.96 -12.57 -12.61
N TYR A 84 9.66 -12.73 -12.36
CA TYR A 84 8.98 -12.10 -11.24
C TYR A 84 8.57 -13.16 -10.20
N SER A 85 8.70 -12.83 -8.92
CA SER A 85 8.17 -13.64 -7.82
C SER A 85 7.90 -12.76 -6.61
N GLY A 86 7.24 -13.29 -5.58
CA GLY A 86 6.96 -12.51 -4.39
C GLY A 86 6.03 -13.21 -3.43
N ALA A 87 5.61 -12.48 -2.41
CA ALA A 87 4.55 -12.88 -1.51
C ALA A 87 3.88 -11.63 -0.93
N ILE A 88 2.60 -11.76 -0.61
CA ILE A 88 1.89 -10.76 0.18
C ILE A 88 1.42 -11.42 1.46
N LYS A 89 1.77 -10.84 2.61
CA LYS A 89 1.37 -11.31 3.93
C LYS A 89 0.50 -10.28 4.62
N ILE A 90 -0.62 -10.73 5.17
CA ILE A 90 -1.52 -9.87 5.93
C ILE A 90 -1.08 -9.78 7.39
N GLU A 91 -1.05 -8.57 7.93
CA GLU A 91 -0.60 -8.26 9.29
C GLU A 91 -1.46 -7.13 9.89
N GLN A 92 -1.23 -6.80 11.17
CA GLN A 92 -1.92 -5.69 11.88
C GLN A 92 -3.46 -5.74 11.75
N VAL A 93 -4.01 -6.95 11.86
CA VAL A 93 -5.43 -7.22 11.62
C VAL A 93 -6.30 -6.61 12.72
N GLN A 94 -7.42 -6.02 12.32
CA GLN A 94 -8.52 -5.62 13.18
C GLN A 94 -9.85 -6.02 12.55
N SER A 95 -10.74 -6.63 13.34
CA SER A 95 -12.08 -6.98 12.88
C SER A 95 -13.23 -6.36 13.68
N ARG A 96 -14.37 -6.17 12.99
CA ARG A 96 -15.69 -5.92 13.59
C ARG A 96 -16.64 -6.94 13.01
N ILE A 97 -17.22 -7.79 13.86
CA ILE A 97 -18.08 -8.90 13.41
C ILE A 97 -19.48 -8.73 14.01
N TYR A 98 -20.47 -8.77 13.13
CA TYR A 98 -21.90 -8.71 13.41
C TYR A 98 -22.59 -9.93 12.79
N ASP A 99 -23.91 -10.07 12.98
CA ASP A 99 -24.67 -11.24 12.56
C ASP A 99 -24.49 -11.61 11.08
N ASN A 100 -24.59 -10.61 10.20
CA ASN A 100 -24.50 -10.78 8.75
C ASN A 100 -23.46 -9.88 8.07
N VAL A 101 -22.72 -9.05 8.82
CA VAL A 101 -21.67 -8.18 8.30
C VAL A 101 -20.39 -8.41 9.10
N ALA A 102 -19.25 -8.43 8.42
CA ALA A 102 -17.96 -8.35 9.08
C ALA A 102 -17.07 -7.35 8.34
N ILE A 103 -16.23 -6.65 9.08
CA ILE A 103 -15.22 -5.73 8.55
C ILE A 103 -13.88 -6.30 8.94
N LEU A 104 -12.97 -6.44 7.98
CA LEU A 104 -11.57 -6.81 8.19
C LEU A 104 -10.70 -5.67 7.69
N SER A 105 -9.96 -5.04 8.59
CA SER A 105 -8.96 -4.02 8.27
C SER A 105 -7.58 -4.60 8.58
N TYR A 106 -6.64 -4.48 7.66
CA TYR A 106 -5.33 -5.12 7.76
C TYR A 106 -4.29 -4.41 6.90
N ASP A 107 -3.02 -4.64 7.22
CA ASP A 107 -1.89 -4.26 6.38
C ASP A 107 -1.52 -5.45 5.48
N ALA A 108 -1.29 -5.19 4.19
CA ALA A 108 -0.75 -6.16 3.24
C ALA A 108 0.71 -5.82 2.95
N ASN A 109 1.63 -6.62 3.48
CA ASN A 109 3.06 -6.48 3.28
C ASN A 109 3.49 -7.29 2.06
N GLU A 110 3.88 -6.59 1.00
CA GLU A 110 4.34 -7.14 -0.26
C GLU A 110 5.87 -7.22 -0.27
N THR A 111 6.39 -8.40 -0.61
CA THR A 111 7.74 -8.57 -1.10
C THR A 111 7.67 -9.03 -2.55
N GLU A 112 8.47 -8.41 -3.41
CA GLU A 112 8.54 -8.76 -4.82
C GLU A 112 10.01 -8.83 -5.24
N THR A 113 10.33 -9.84 -6.03
CA THR A 113 11.59 -9.97 -6.73
C THR A 113 11.33 -9.76 -8.21
N ILE A 114 11.93 -8.70 -8.77
CA ILE A 114 11.90 -8.36 -10.19
C ILE A 114 13.28 -8.66 -10.77
N PHE A 115 13.40 -9.79 -11.48
CA PHE A 115 14.66 -10.41 -11.85
C PHE A 115 15.58 -10.62 -10.64
N ASP A 116 16.66 -9.85 -10.52
CA ASP A 116 17.61 -9.94 -9.41
C ASP A 116 17.41 -8.81 -8.37
N GLN A 117 16.36 -8.02 -8.51
CA GLN A 117 16.06 -6.89 -7.63
C GLN A 117 14.96 -7.23 -6.64
N ASN A 118 15.18 -6.96 -5.37
CA ASN A 118 14.17 -7.10 -4.33
C ASN A 118 13.54 -5.74 -4.02
N VAL A 119 12.22 -5.69 -4.06
CA VAL A 119 11.42 -4.53 -3.70
C VAL A 119 10.38 -4.93 -2.67
N SER A 120 9.92 -3.95 -1.90
CA SER A 120 8.82 -4.14 -0.97
C SER A 120 7.84 -2.98 -1.09
N ALA A 121 6.60 -3.28 -0.73
CA ALA A 121 5.54 -2.30 -0.60
C ALA A 121 4.64 -2.68 0.56
N ARG A 122 3.97 -1.69 1.14
CA ARG A 122 2.95 -1.91 2.15
C ARG A 122 1.67 -1.23 1.73
N TYR A 123 0.57 -1.92 1.91
CA TYR A 123 -0.76 -1.40 1.66
C TYR A 123 -1.60 -1.53 2.92
N HIS A 124 -2.58 -0.67 3.08
CA HIS A 124 -3.66 -0.87 4.02
C HIS A 124 -4.92 -1.20 3.24
N VAL A 125 -5.65 -2.20 3.69
CA VAL A 125 -6.86 -2.68 3.04
C VAL A 125 -7.98 -2.80 4.08
N THR A 126 -9.19 -2.43 3.68
CA THR A 126 -10.40 -2.69 4.46
C THR A 126 -11.43 -3.40 3.61
N ASP A 127 -11.78 -4.62 4.01
CA ASP A 127 -12.80 -5.44 3.39
C ASP A 127 -14.09 -5.42 4.20
N THR A 128 -15.22 -5.24 3.51
CA THR A 128 -16.57 -5.47 4.06
C THR A 128 -17.11 -6.78 3.52
N TRP A 129 -17.32 -7.72 4.43
CA TRP A 129 -17.89 -9.02 4.19
C TRP A 129 -19.38 -9.01 4.54
N LEU A 130 -20.20 -9.57 3.67
CA LEU A 130 -21.64 -9.74 3.89
C LEU A 130 -21.99 -11.22 3.79
N ARG A 131 -22.81 -11.68 4.72
CA ARG A 131 -23.40 -13.03 4.73
C ARG A 131 -24.74 -13.02 4.00
N ARG A 132 -24.85 -13.82 2.93
CA ARG A 132 -26.11 -14.11 2.21
C ARG A 132 -26.28 -15.61 2.08
N ASP A 133 -27.42 -16.13 2.51
CA ASP A 133 -27.75 -17.57 2.43
C ASP A 133 -26.65 -18.47 3.04
N GLY A 134 -26.06 -18.04 4.15
CA GLY A 134 -24.95 -18.73 4.81
C GLY A 134 -23.57 -18.50 4.20
N ASN A 135 -23.47 -17.80 3.06
CA ASN A 135 -22.21 -17.55 2.35
C ASN A 135 -21.68 -16.15 2.67
N TRP A 136 -20.45 -16.08 3.20
CA TRP A 136 -19.73 -14.84 3.44
C TRP A 136 -18.90 -14.46 2.23
N GLN A 137 -19.13 -13.26 1.71
CA GLN A 137 -18.40 -12.72 0.56
C GLN A 137 -18.08 -11.24 0.76
N ILE A 138 -16.96 -10.78 0.21
CA ILE A 138 -16.54 -9.38 0.16
C ILE A 138 -17.47 -8.64 -0.81
N ILE A 139 -18.20 -7.65 -0.31
CA ILE A 139 -19.07 -6.76 -1.09
C ILE A 139 -18.44 -5.40 -1.33
N ALA A 140 -17.45 -5.00 -0.51
CA ALA A 140 -16.68 -3.79 -0.73
C ALA A 140 -15.26 -4.02 -0.24
N SER A 141 -14.27 -3.51 -0.98
CA SER A 141 -12.89 -3.51 -0.54
C SER A 141 -12.18 -2.29 -1.10
N GLN A 142 -11.34 -1.67 -0.29
CA GLN A 142 -10.51 -0.53 -0.68
C GLN A 142 -9.09 -0.76 -0.21
N ALA A 143 -8.13 -0.63 -1.13
CA ALA A 143 -6.71 -0.65 -0.85
C ALA A 143 -6.10 0.73 -1.05
N HIS A 144 -5.16 1.11 -0.19
CA HIS A 144 -4.25 2.22 -0.47
C HIS A 144 -2.82 1.81 -0.11
N ARG A 145 -1.86 2.34 -0.87
CA ARG A 145 -0.44 2.14 -0.57
C ARG A 145 -0.02 3.09 0.56
N TYR A 146 0.79 2.62 1.50
CA TYR A 146 1.45 3.51 2.45
C TYR A 146 2.52 4.33 1.75
N TYR A 147 2.69 5.58 2.18
CA TYR A 147 3.87 6.35 1.82
C TYR A 147 5.10 5.72 2.49
N GLU A 148 6.12 5.47 1.67
CA GLU A 148 7.45 5.07 2.11
C GLU A 148 8.44 6.11 1.58
N ASP A 149 9.43 6.43 2.40
CA ASP A 149 10.46 7.40 2.01
C ASP A 149 11.21 6.91 0.75
N PRO A 150 11.51 7.80 -0.21
CA PRO A 150 12.40 7.48 -1.31
C PRO A 150 13.75 6.96 -0.81
N ALA A 151 14.43 6.19 -1.66
CA ALA A 151 15.82 5.82 -1.41
C ALA A 151 16.69 7.09 -1.36
N VAL A 152 17.60 7.15 -0.37
CA VAL A 152 18.56 8.24 -0.29
C VAL A 152 19.54 8.12 -1.47
N GLY A 153 19.50 9.11 -2.35
CA GLY A 153 20.39 9.27 -3.49
C GLY A 153 21.66 10.03 -3.15
N LYS A 154 22.25 10.67 -4.17
CA LYS A 154 23.47 11.48 -4.04
C LYS A 154 23.19 12.93 -4.38
N ALA A 155 23.53 13.82 -3.46
CA ALA A 155 23.52 15.25 -3.71
C ALA A 155 24.72 15.69 -4.56
N ASP A 156 24.58 16.82 -5.26
CA ASP A 156 25.72 17.60 -5.75
C ASP A 156 25.98 18.77 -4.80
N SER A 157 26.85 18.58 -3.82
CA SER A 157 27.11 19.57 -2.77
C SER A 157 27.66 20.89 -3.31
N LYS A 158 28.22 20.91 -4.53
CA LYS A 158 28.68 22.13 -5.19
C LYS A 158 27.53 23.11 -5.48
N LYS A 159 26.29 22.61 -5.56
CA LYS A 159 25.09 23.44 -5.79
C LYS A 159 24.48 23.98 -4.50
N PHE A 160 24.88 23.48 -3.34
CA PHE A 160 24.29 23.90 -2.06
C PHE A 160 24.38 25.41 -1.81
N PRO A 161 25.48 26.11 -2.16
CA PRO A 161 25.54 27.57 -2.06
C PRO A 161 24.40 28.29 -2.80
N ASP A 162 23.93 27.75 -3.93
CA ASP A 162 22.81 28.31 -4.70
C ASP A 162 21.47 28.14 -3.98
N PHE A 163 21.34 27.12 -3.12
CA PHE A 163 20.12 26.78 -2.41
C PHE A 163 19.97 27.55 -1.10
N ILE A 164 21.06 27.97 -0.47
CA ILE A 164 21.03 28.72 0.80
C ILE A 164 20.25 30.02 0.63
N GLY A 165 19.41 30.34 1.61
CA GLY A 165 18.67 31.60 1.67
C GLY A 165 17.29 31.48 2.30
N ALA A 166 16.60 32.60 2.36
CA ALA A 166 15.19 32.67 2.76
C ALA A 166 14.30 32.55 1.51
N TYR A 167 13.19 31.83 1.65
CA TYR A 167 12.17 31.64 0.63
C TYR A 167 10.81 31.99 1.22
N GLU A 168 10.02 32.78 0.50
CA GLU A 168 8.76 33.33 0.98
C GLU A 168 7.57 32.84 0.12
N LEU A 169 6.51 32.39 0.79
CA LEU A 169 5.23 32.02 0.15
C LEU A 169 4.27 33.22 0.11
N ALA A 170 4.24 33.98 1.20
CA ALA A 170 3.43 35.17 1.43
C ALA A 170 4.10 36.00 2.54
N PRO A 171 3.76 37.30 2.73
CA PRO A 171 4.38 38.14 3.75
C PRO A 171 4.47 37.47 5.13
N GLY A 172 5.69 37.26 5.62
CA GLY A 172 5.96 36.64 6.92
C GLY A 172 5.83 35.11 6.96
N GLN A 173 5.51 34.47 5.83
CA GLN A 173 5.55 33.01 5.65
C GLN A 173 6.86 32.63 4.96
N THR A 174 7.89 32.39 5.77
CA THR A 174 9.25 32.12 5.28
C THR A 174 9.70 30.70 5.62
N ARG A 175 10.48 30.11 4.72
CA ARG A 175 11.36 28.96 4.95
C ARG A 175 12.81 29.39 4.77
N LYS A 176 13.71 28.86 5.58
CA LYS A 176 15.16 29.08 5.40
C LYS A 176 15.84 27.78 5.03
N ILE A 177 16.71 27.83 4.04
CA ILE A 177 17.58 26.73 3.68
C ILE A 177 18.96 26.98 4.26
N ILE A 178 19.44 25.98 5.01
CA ILE A 178 20.67 26.02 5.77
C ILE A 178 21.50 24.79 5.38
N VAL A 179 22.83 24.95 5.33
CA VAL A 179 23.78 23.85 5.17
C VAL A 179 24.48 23.63 6.50
N GLU A 180 24.50 22.39 6.97
CA GLU A 180 25.29 21.96 8.12
C GLU A 180 26.10 20.72 7.71
N GLY A 181 27.43 20.86 7.62
CA GLY A 181 28.29 19.84 7.04
C GLY A 181 27.92 19.57 5.58
N ASP A 182 27.67 18.30 5.25
CA ASP A 182 27.27 17.84 3.92
C ASP A 182 25.75 17.70 3.74
N SER A 183 24.95 18.28 4.63
CA SER A 183 23.49 18.14 4.63
C SER A 183 22.78 19.49 4.51
N LEU A 184 21.66 19.48 3.78
CA LEU A 184 20.73 20.59 3.72
C LEU A 184 19.63 20.42 4.76
N PHE A 185 19.16 21.54 5.27
CA PHE A 185 18.04 21.62 6.20
C PHE A 185 17.08 22.69 5.74
N VAL A 186 15.79 22.43 5.93
CA VAL A 186 14.73 23.45 5.83
C VAL A 186 14.26 23.81 7.23
N GLU A 187 14.34 25.09 7.56
CA GLU A 187 13.82 25.65 8.79
C GLU A 187 12.52 26.40 8.51
N ARG A 188 11.50 26.14 9.32
CA ARG A 188 10.25 26.90 9.34
C ARG A 188 9.76 27.02 10.78
N SER A 189 9.51 28.26 11.22
CA SER A 189 8.95 28.55 12.55
C SER A 189 9.75 27.90 13.70
N GLY A 190 11.08 27.88 13.61
CA GLY A 190 11.98 27.28 14.60
C GLY A 190 12.10 25.75 14.54
N LYS A 191 11.30 25.06 13.71
CA LYS A 191 11.49 23.64 13.42
C LYS A 191 12.45 23.48 12.25
N LYS A 192 13.46 22.63 12.43
CA LYS A 192 14.48 22.31 11.43
C LYS A 192 14.34 20.85 11.01
N ASP A 193 14.08 20.60 9.72
CA ASP A 193 13.97 19.27 9.13
C ASP A 193 15.12 19.06 8.13
N GLN A 194 15.77 17.89 8.16
CA GLN A 194 16.81 17.54 7.19
C GLN A 194 16.18 17.27 5.81
N LEU A 195 16.85 17.73 4.76
CA LEU A 195 16.55 17.44 3.36
C LEU A 195 17.49 16.34 2.87
N PHE A 196 16.96 15.13 2.71
CA PHE A 196 17.68 13.99 2.15
C PHE A 196 17.64 14.06 0.63
N PRO A 197 18.75 13.85 -0.07
CA PRO A 197 18.74 13.85 -1.53
C PRO A 197 18.04 12.60 -2.05
N GLU A 198 17.12 12.78 -2.99
CA GLU A 198 16.65 11.73 -3.91
C GLU A 198 17.51 11.76 -5.19
N ALA A 199 17.86 12.97 -5.65
CA ALA A 199 18.80 13.24 -6.73
C ALA A 199 19.55 14.58 -6.47
N SER A 200 20.34 15.07 -7.43
CA SER A 200 21.20 16.25 -7.22
C SER A 200 20.46 17.53 -6.80
N GLU A 201 19.22 17.73 -7.27
CA GLU A 201 18.40 18.92 -7.00
C GLU A 201 17.01 18.57 -6.44
N LEU A 202 16.80 17.30 -6.12
CA LEU A 202 15.53 16.75 -5.65
C LEU A 202 15.75 16.17 -4.26
N PHE A 203 15.01 16.68 -3.29
CA PHE A 203 15.15 16.30 -1.89
C PHE A 203 13.82 15.86 -1.29
N PHE A 204 13.86 15.10 -0.22
CA PHE A 204 12.69 14.72 0.57
C PHE A 204 12.97 14.87 2.06
N ARG A 205 11.92 14.81 2.87
CA ARG A 205 12.00 14.78 4.34
C ARG A 205 11.48 13.43 4.79
N LYS A 206 12.19 12.76 5.70
CA LYS A 206 11.76 11.45 6.19
C LYS A 206 10.39 11.52 6.86
N GLY A 207 9.51 10.59 6.50
CA GLY A 207 8.14 10.48 7.02
C GLY A 207 7.20 11.62 6.58
N VAL A 208 7.60 12.45 5.61
CA VAL A 208 6.76 13.52 5.07
C VAL A 208 6.63 13.30 3.57
N GLU A 209 5.41 12.94 3.15
CA GLU A 209 5.10 12.75 1.74
C GLU A 209 5.31 14.05 0.94
N GLY A 210 6.13 13.95 -0.10
CA GLY A 210 6.44 15.05 -1.01
C GLY A 210 7.93 15.29 -1.20
N ARG A 211 8.24 16.24 -2.08
CA ARG A 211 9.61 16.57 -2.48
C ARG A 211 9.86 18.07 -2.39
N ILE A 212 11.12 18.42 -2.19
CA ILE A 212 11.65 19.79 -2.23
C ILE A 212 12.57 19.89 -3.43
N LEU A 213 12.31 20.87 -4.30
CA LEU A 213 13.11 21.15 -5.49
C LEU A 213 13.55 22.61 -5.48
N PHE A 214 14.68 22.89 -6.11
CA PHE A 214 15.15 24.26 -6.34
C PHE A 214 15.00 24.61 -7.81
N ARG A 215 14.23 25.66 -8.11
CA ARG A 215 14.04 26.12 -9.49
C ARG A 215 15.06 27.20 -9.81
N TYR A 216 15.71 27.03 -10.96
CA TYR A 216 16.59 28.02 -11.56
C TYR A 216 15.81 28.91 -12.53
N ASP A 217 16.11 30.22 -12.52
CA ASP A 217 15.63 31.17 -13.50
C ASP A 217 16.36 31.05 -14.84
N LYS A 218 15.97 31.89 -15.82
CA LYS A 218 16.61 31.98 -17.14
C LYS A 218 18.10 32.35 -17.12
N ASN A 219 18.62 32.85 -16.00
CA ASN A 219 20.01 33.26 -15.82
C ASN A 219 20.82 32.21 -15.06
N GLY A 220 20.23 31.05 -14.74
CA GLY A 220 20.89 30.01 -13.96
C GLY A 220 21.01 30.34 -12.47
N LYS A 221 20.16 31.22 -11.93
CA LYS A 221 20.09 31.51 -10.49
C LYS A 221 18.85 30.88 -9.87
N VAL A 222 18.99 30.30 -8.67
CA VAL A 222 17.84 29.76 -7.94
C VAL A 222 16.89 30.89 -7.55
N ASP A 223 15.65 30.84 -8.04
CA ASP A 223 14.62 31.86 -7.81
C ASP A 223 13.47 31.37 -6.93
N ALA A 224 13.39 30.06 -6.69
CA ALA A 224 12.36 29.46 -5.86
C ALA A 224 12.74 28.11 -5.28
N LEU A 225 12.11 27.81 -4.15
CA LEU A 225 11.96 26.47 -3.60
C LEU A 225 10.54 25.99 -3.94
N ILE A 226 10.43 24.79 -4.49
CA ILE A 226 9.17 24.13 -4.80
C ILE A 226 8.93 23.05 -3.73
N ASP A 227 7.86 23.22 -2.96
CA ASP A 227 7.32 22.22 -2.03
C ASP A 227 6.27 21.40 -2.80
N ARG A 228 6.72 20.33 -3.45
CA ARG A 228 5.89 19.44 -4.25
C ARG A 228 5.19 18.44 -3.34
N ARG A 229 3.88 18.61 -3.16
CA ARG A 229 3.03 17.73 -2.38
C ARG A 229 2.36 16.81 -3.38
N ASN A 230 2.76 15.54 -3.43
CA ASN A 230 2.35 14.62 -4.51
C ASN A 230 2.68 15.18 -5.89
N ASN A 231 1.69 15.73 -6.60
CA ASN A 231 1.85 16.31 -7.94
C ASN A 231 1.59 17.83 -7.97
N GLU A 232 1.25 18.43 -6.82
CA GLU A 232 0.90 19.83 -6.70
C GLU A 232 2.06 20.66 -6.13
N ASP A 233 2.40 21.75 -6.83
CA ASP A 233 3.52 22.59 -6.47
C ASP A 233 3.09 23.80 -5.62
N VAL A 234 3.68 23.92 -4.43
CA VAL A 234 3.64 25.16 -3.65
C VAL A 234 4.97 25.88 -3.82
N VAL A 235 4.94 27.04 -4.47
CA VAL A 235 6.14 27.80 -4.84
C VAL A 235 6.48 28.84 -3.77
N TRP A 236 7.70 28.76 -3.24
CA TRP A 236 8.27 29.73 -2.30
C TRP A 236 9.35 30.51 -3.03
N ARG A 237 9.15 31.81 -3.25
CA ARG A 237 10.09 32.66 -3.99
C ARG A 237 11.30 32.97 -3.13
N LYS A 238 12.49 32.88 -3.71
CA LYS A 238 13.72 33.24 -3.00
C LYS A 238 13.70 34.74 -2.71
N VAL A 239 13.88 35.10 -1.45
CA VAL A 239 13.97 36.50 -1.02
C VAL A 239 15.32 37.03 -1.51
N THR A 240 15.25 38.06 -2.34
CA THR A 240 16.45 38.81 -2.74
C THR A 240 16.75 39.78 -1.61
N ASN A 241 17.94 39.67 -1.02
CA ASN A 241 18.49 40.75 -0.20
C ASN A 241 18.91 41.91 -1.09
#